data_AF-A0A9E5JZ20-F1
#
_entry.id   AF-A0A9E5JZ20-F1
#
_cell.length_a   1.000
_cell.length_b   1.000
_cell.length_c   1.000
_cell.angle_alpha   90.00
_cell.angle_beta   90.00
_cell.angle_gamma   90.00
#
_symmetry.space_group_name_H-M   'P 1'
#
loop_
_entity.id
_entity.type
_entity.pdbx_description
1 polymer ?
#
loop_
_entity_poly.entity_id
_entity_poly.type
_entity_poly.pdbx_seq_one_letter_code
_entity_poly.pdbx_strand_id
1 'polypeptide(L)' 'TIGTQQGAQGVEIEIPRGINDGDNVQYQGLGPGGADLVVQYRVQPDPNWERQGLNLITNRKINVFCSISTL' A
#
# COMPACT_ATOMS: atom_id res chain seq x y z
N THR A 1 -7.61 4.24 19.06
CA THR A 1 -6.76 5.37 19.50
C THR A 1 -5.76 4.81 20.48
N ILE A 2 -4.48 4.69 20.11
CA ILE A 2 -3.44 4.19 21.04
C ILE A 2 -3.02 5.40 21.90
N GLY A 3 -3.43 5.39 23.17
CA GLY A 3 -3.14 6.45 24.13
C GLY A 3 -1.93 6.13 24.97
N THR A 4 -0.88 6.92 24.85
CA THR A 4 0.21 7.00 25.84
C THR A 4 0.21 8.40 26.48
N GLN A 5 0.66 8.49 27.74
CA GLN A 5 0.49 9.65 28.63
C GLN A 5 1.20 10.95 28.21
N GLN A 6 1.79 11.02 27.03
CA GLN A 6 2.48 12.21 26.49
C GLN A 6 1.71 12.94 25.38
N GLY A 7 0.46 12.56 25.12
CA GLY A 7 -0.32 13.14 24.03
C GLY A 7 0.02 12.49 22.68
N ALA A 8 -0.87 12.68 21.70
CA ALA A 8 -0.68 12.14 20.36
C ALA A 8 0.53 12.81 19.70
N GLN A 9 1.68 12.14 19.69
CA GLN A 9 2.81 12.54 18.86
C GLN A 9 2.55 12.04 17.44
N GLY A 10 2.34 12.97 16.51
CA GLY A 10 2.26 12.66 15.09
C GLY A 10 3.66 12.28 14.60
N VAL A 11 3.79 11.07 14.05
CA VAL A 11 5.02 10.62 13.39
C VAL A 11 4.80 10.73 11.89
N GLU A 12 5.69 11.46 11.21
CA GLU A 12 5.69 11.50 9.75
C GLU A 12 6.45 10.29 9.22
N ILE A 13 5.79 9.52 8.33
CA ILE A 13 6.31 8.27 7.81
C ILE A 13 6.22 8.33 6.29
N GLU A 14 7.36 8.17 5.61
CA GLU A 14 7.39 8.03 4.16
C GLU A 14 7.07 6.58 3.78
N ILE A 15 6.13 6.42 2.84
CA ILE A 15 5.72 5.11 2.32
C ILE A 15 6.75 4.67 1.27
N PRO A 16 7.44 3.52 1.46
CA PRO A 16 8.41 3.05 0.48
C PRO A 16 7.75 2.72 -0.86
N ARG A 17 8.44 3.09 -1.95
CA ARG A 17 7.99 2.75 -3.30
C ARG A 17 8.03 1.23 -3.50
N GLY A 18 6.96 0.69 -4.07
CA GLY A 18 6.88 -0.73 -4.40
C GLY A 18 6.53 -1.64 -3.23
N ILE A 19 6.14 -1.12 -2.07
CA ILE A 19 5.69 -1.94 -0.95
C ILE A 19 4.51 -2.84 -1.34
N ASN A 20 4.53 -4.09 -0.91
CA ASN A 20 3.46 -5.06 -1.15
C ASN A 20 2.46 -5.05 -0.01
N ASP A 21 1.30 -5.66 -0.26
CA ASP A 21 0.33 -5.89 0.81
C ASP A 21 0.90 -6.86 1.85
N GLY A 22 0.77 -6.51 3.13
CA GLY A 22 1.28 -7.29 4.25
C GLY A 22 2.75 -7.04 4.61
N ASP A 23 3.48 -6.25 3.82
CA ASP A 23 4.88 -5.90 4.12
C ASP A 23 4.99 -5.11 5.43
N ASN A 24 6.05 -5.41 6.19
CA ASN A 24 6.37 -4.76 7.45
C ASN A 24 7.62 -3.89 7.30
N VAL A 25 7.54 -2.64 7.75
CA VAL A 25 8.67 -1.71 7.80
C VAL A 25 8.91 -1.28 9.23
N GLN A 26 10.15 -1.39 9.68
CA GLN A 26 10.59 -0.95 11.00
C GLN A 26 11.25 0.42 10.90
N TYR A 27 10.77 1.35 11.72
CA TYR A 27 11.32 2.67 11.90
C TYR A 27 11.93 2.77 13.29
N GLN A 28 13.26 2.90 13.35
CA GLN A 28 13.99 2.94 14.61
C GLN A 28 13.76 4.26 15.35
N GLY A 29 13.49 4.19 16.66
CA GLY A 29 13.36 5.37 17.52
C GLY A 29 12.16 6.29 17.24
N LEU A 30 11.27 5.92 16.32
CA LEU A 30 10.03 6.67 16.02
C LEU A 30 8.84 6.24 16.88
N GLY A 31 8.99 5.19 17.67
CA GLY A 31 7.98 4.74 18.62
C GLY A 31 7.96 5.59 19.89
N PRO A 32 6.86 5.53 20.68
CA PRO A 32 6.76 6.22 21.95
C PRO A 32 7.92 5.89 22.89
N GLY A 33 8.56 6.92 23.45
CA GLY A 33 9.70 6.75 24.35
C GLY A 33 11.00 6.30 23.67
N GLY A 34 11.12 6.49 22.35
CA GLY A 34 12.31 6.09 21.59
C GLY A 34 12.34 4.60 21.24
N ALA A 35 11.21 3.91 21.34
CA ALA A 35 11.06 2.53 20.89
C ALA A 35 11.06 2.44 19.36
N ASP A 36 11.21 1.22 18.85
CA ASP A 36 11.05 0.96 17.42
C ASP A 36 9.57 0.86 17.06
N LEU A 37 9.21 1.46 15.93
CA LEU A 37 7.86 1.42 15.37
C LEU A 37 7.83 0.45 14.18
N VAL A 38 7.05 -0.62 14.28
CA VAL A 38 6.81 -1.53 13.15
C VAL A 38 5.46 -1.21 12.53
N VAL A 39 5.46 -0.88 11.24
CA VAL A 39 4.27 -0.56 10.45
C VAL A 39 4.01 -1.69 9.47
N GLN A 40 2.81 -2.29 9.55
CA GLN A 40 2.32 -3.22 8.55
C GLN A 40 1.46 -2.47 7.53
N TYR A 41 1.82 -2.58 6.26
CA TYR A 41 1.08 -1.97 5.17
C TYR A 41 -0.06 -2.89 4.72
N ARG A 42 -1.26 -2.32 4.64
CA ARG A 42 -2.42 -2.98 4.04
C ARG A 42 -2.87 -2.19 2.81
N VAL A 43 -2.65 -2.76 1.63
CA VAL A 43 -3.08 -2.17 0.35
C VAL A 43 -4.55 -2.50 0.16
N GLN A 44 -5.38 -1.49 -0.09
CA GLN A 44 -6.79 -1.72 -0.38
C GLN A 44 -6.95 -2.32 -1.79
N PRO A 45 -7.74 -3.39 -1.96
CA PRO A 45 -8.00 -3.96 -3.27
C PRO A 45 -8.78 -2.97 -4.13
N ASP A 46 -8.40 -2.85 -5.40
CA ASP A 46 -9.13 -2.08 -6.40
C ASP A 46 -10.10 -3.01 -7.17
N PRO A 47 -11.34 -2.58 -7.49
CA PRO A 47 -12.31 -3.43 -8.18
C PRO A 47 -11.93 -3.79 -9.62
N ASN A 48 -11.05 -3.01 -10.27
CA ASN A 48 -10.66 -3.19 -11.65
C ASN A 48 -9.20 -3.64 -11.81
N TRP A 49 -8.37 -3.41 -10.80
CA TRP A 49 -6.93 -3.62 -10.87
C TRP A 49 -6.45 -4.56 -9.78
N GLU A 50 -5.68 -5.55 -10.20
CA GLU A 50 -4.96 -6.46 -9.33
C GLU A 50 -3.46 -6.20 -9.48
N ARG A 51 -2.73 -6.08 -8.37
CA ARG A 51 -1.28 -5.92 -8.40
C ARG A 51 -0.61 -7.27 -8.20
N GLN A 52 0.23 -7.68 -9.15
CA GLN A 52 1.06 -8.88 -9.06
C GLN A 52 2.53 -8.48 -9.15
N GLY A 53 3.17 -8.35 -7.98
CA GLY A 53 4.55 -7.86 -7.86
C GLY A 53 4.72 -6.42 -8.37
N LEU A 54 5.45 -6.26 -9.47
CA LEU A 54 5.66 -4.96 -10.14
C LEU A 54 4.66 -4.71 -11.29
N ASN A 55 3.76 -5.65 -11.55
CA ASN A 55 2.77 -5.55 -12.62
C ASN A 55 1.39 -5.16 -12.08
N LEU A 56 0.62 -4.45 -12.90
CA LEU A 56 -0.78 -4.14 -12.67
C LEU A 56 -1.62 -4.83 -13.75
N ILE A 57 -2.57 -5.65 -13.33
CA ILE A 57 -3.39 -6.50 -14.20
C ILE A 57 -4.84 -6.04 -14.11
N THR A 58 -5.52 -5.96 -15.26
CA THR A 58 -6.95 -5.65 -15.32
C THR A 58 -7.61 -6.52 -16.37
N ASN A 59 -8.86 -6.90 -16.12
CA ASN A 59 -9.68 -7.64 -17.06
C ASN A 59 -10.58 -6.66 -17.81
N ARG A 60 -10.39 -6.54 -19.14
CA ARG A 60 -11.24 -5.72 -20.02
C ARG A 60 -12.02 -6.61 -20.96
N LYS A 61 -13.35 -6.47 -20.95
CA LYS A 61 -14.22 -7.09 -21.95
C LYS A 61 -14.18 -6.23 -23.20
N ILE A 62 -13.57 -6.74 -24.27
CA ILE A 62 -13.58 -6.11 -25.59
C ILE A 62 -14.62 -6.79 -26.48
N ASN A 63 -15.29 -6.00 -27.31
CA ASN A 63 -16.19 -6.51 -28.33
C ASN A 63 -15.37 -6.96 -29.55
N VAL A 64 -15.72 -8.10 -30.15
CA VAL A 64 -15.01 -8.68 -31.31
C VAL A 64 -14.92 -7.73 -32.52
N PHE A 65 -15.92 -6.86 -32.71
CA PHE A 65 -15.90 -5.84 -33.76
C PHE A 65 -14.94 -4.69 -33.43
N CYS A 66 -14.69 -4.41 -32.14
CA CYS A 66 -13.70 -3.43 -31.69
C CYS A 66 -12.27 -3.90 -31.96
N SER A 67 -11.99 -5.20 -31.83
CA SER A 67 -10.66 -5.76 -32.13
C SER A 67 -10.31 -5.80 -33.63
N ILE A 68 -11.31 -5.81 -34.52
CA ILE A 68 -11.09 -5.94 -35.98
C ILE A 68 -10.85 -4.59 -36.68
N SER A 69 -11.30 -3.46 -36.12
CA SER A 69 -11.18 -2.14 -36.75
C SER A 69 -9.77 -1.54 -36.74
N THR A 70 -8.81 -2.16 -36.06
CA THR A 70 -7.42 -1.64 -35.90
C THR A 70 -6.39 -2.43 -36.73
N LEU A 71 -6.84 -3.25 -37.69
CA LEU A 71 -6.00 -3.96 -38.65
C LEU A 71 -6.14 -3.39 -40.07
#